data_AF-A0A920LE83-F1
#
_entry.id   AF-A0A920LE83-F1
#
_cell.length_a   1.000
_cell.length_b   1.000
_cell.length_c   1.000
_cell.angle_alpha   90.00
_cell.angle_beta   90.00
_cell.angle_gamma   90.00
#
_symmetry.space_group_name_H-M   'P 1'
#
loop_
_entity.id
_entity.type
_entity.pdbx_description
1 polymer ?
#
loop_
_entity_poly.entity_id
_entity_poly.type
_entity_poly.pdbx_seq_one_letter_code
_entity_poly.pdbx_strand_id
1 'polypeptide(L)' 'MLAESAVCLAKDKLDDKYGVLTPSYARGKNILNRLISKAGLTFNKIK' A
#
# COMPACT_ATOMS: atom_id res chain seq x y z
N MET A 1 -7.57 0.61 -5.35
CA MET A 1 -6.36 1.39 -5.01
C MET A 1 -6.57 2.32 -3.81
N LEU A 2 -7.52 3.27 -3.82
CA LEU A 2 -7.73 4.21 -2.68
C LEU A 2 -8.22 3.56 -1.38
N ALA A 3 -9.25 2.71 -1.44
CA ALA A 3 -9.79 2.04 -0.25
C ALA A 3 -8.73 1.16 0.44
N GLU A 4 -8.06 0.32 -0.34
CA GLU A 4 -6.93 -0.48 0.14
C GLU A 4 -5.80 0.41 0.67
N SER A 5 -5.63 1.60 0.10
CA SER A 5 -4.66 2.56 0.61
C SER A 5 -5.04 3.12 1.98
N ALA A 6 -6.31 3.35 2.28
CA ALA A 6 -6.74 3.76 3.62
C ALA A 6 -6.65 2.61 4.64
N VAL A 7 -7.13 1.41 4.27
CA VAL A 7 -7.16 0.24 5.16
C VAL A 7 -5.77 -0.17 5.62
N CYS A 8 -4.81 -0.21 4.70
CA CYS A 8 -3.43 -0.56 4.97
C CYS A 8 -2.74 0.50 5.87
N LEU A 9 -3.36 1.68 6.11
CA LEU A 9 -2.74 2.82 6.84
C LEU A 9 -3.28 2.79 8.26
N ALA A 10 -4.54 2.41 8.38
CA ALA A 10 -5.21 2.19 9.64
C ALA A 10 -4.83 0.84 10.30
N LYS A 11 -4.53 -0.21 9.52
CA LYS A 11 -4.46 -1.59 10.05
C LYS A 11 -3.10 -2.27 9.99
N ASP A 12 -2.21 -1.88 9.08
CA ASP A 12 -0.92 -2.54 8.95
C ASP A 12 0.12 -1.87 9.85
N LYS A 13 1.12 -2.62 10.32
CA LYS A 13 2.26 -2.01 11.01
C LYS A 13 3.02 -1.11 10.03
N LEU A 14 3.19 0.15 10.39
CA LEU A 14 4.06 1.10 9.70
C LEU A 14 5.35 1.28 10.50
N ASP A 15 6.42 1.63 9.79
CA ASP A 15 7.66 2.11 10.42
C ASP A 15 7.37 3.40 11.22
N ASP A 16 8.19 3.68 12.23
CA ASP A 16 8.16 4.94 12.98
C ASP A 16 8.67 6.12 12.12
N LYS A 17 7.86 6.49 11.13
CA LYS A 17 8.05 7.64 10.26
C LYS A 17 6.91 8.62 10.51
N TYR A 18 7.22 9.91 10.54
CA TYR A 18 6.30 10.97 10.93
C TYR A 18 6.23 12.06 9.86
N GLY A 19 5.21 12.91 9.93
CA GLY A 19 4.95 13.98 8.94
C GLY A 19 3.88 13.60 7.92
N VAL A 20 3.87 14.27 6.77
CA VAL A 20 2.89 14.00 5.69
C VAL A 20 3.30 12.73 4.94
N LEU A 21 2.71 11.61 5.34
CA LEU A 21 2.98 10.31 4.76
C LEU A 21 2.04 10.00 3.60
N THR A 22 2.59 9.92 2.39
CA THR A 22 1.86 9.38 1.24
C THR A 22 1.89 7.85 1.26
N PRO A 23 0.79 7.16 0.88
CA PRO A 23 0.75 5.70 0.87
C PRO A 23 1.88 5.04 0.07
N SER A 24 2.32 5.68 -1.01
CA SER A 24 3.44 5.25 -1.85
C SER A 24 4.77 5.27 -1.09
N TYR A 25 5.05 6.33 -0.34
CA TYR A 25 6.28 6.46 0.45
C TYR A 25 6.26 5.62 1.72
N ALA A 26 5.14 5.61 2.43
CA ALA A 26 5.01 4.94 3.73
C ALA A 26 4.88 3.42 3.62
N ARG A 27 4.42 2.88 2.48
CA ARG A 27 4.02 1.47 2.41
C ARG A 27 4.37 0.68 1.15
N GLY A 28 5.14 1.25 0.23
CA GLY A 28 5.76 0.58 -0.92
C GLY A 28 5.22 -0.82 -1.30
N LYS A 29 5.88 -1.89 -0.84
CA LYS A 29 5.53 -3.29 -1.17
C LYS A 29 4.26 -3.81 -0.48
N ASN A 30 3.92 -3.33 0.71
CA ASN A 30 2.79 -3.85 1.48
C ASN A 30 1.46 -3.54 0.78
N ILE A 31 1.32 -2.32 0.24
CA ILE A 31 0.11 -1.96 -0.51
C ILE A 31 -0.02 -2.77 -1.80
N LEU A 32 1.09 -3.07 -2.50
CA LEU A 32 1.07 -3.90 -3.70
C LEU A 32 0.58 -5.32 -3.40
N ASN A 33 1.08 -5.94 -2.32
CA ASN A 33 0.64 -7.27 -1.89
C ASN A 33 -0.85 -7.30 -1.53
N ARG A 34 -1.38 -6.25 -0.89
CA ARG A 34 -2.83 -6.15 -0.59
C ARG A 34 -3.66 -5.96 -1.86
N LEU A 35 -3.20 -5.13 -2.79
CA LEU A 35 -3.89 -4.94 -4.07
C LEU A 35 -4.00 -6.26 -4.86
N ILE A 36 -2.95 -7.08 -4.83
CA ILE A 36 -2.96 -8.40 -5.48
C ILE A 36 -3.87 -9.39 -4.71
N SER A 37 -3.66 -9.53 -3.40
CA SER A 37 -4.33 -10.59 -2.61
C SER A 37 -5.76 -10.27 -2.15
N LYS A 38 -6.14 -9.00 -2.05
CA LYS A 38 -7.44 -8.56 -1.50
C LYS A 38 -8.30 -7.83 -2.52
N ALA A 39 -7.70 -7.13 -3.48
CA ALA A 39 -8.44 -6.41 -4.52
C ALA A 39 -8.43 -7.12 -5.88
N GLY A 40 -7.76 -8.29 -6.01
CA GLY A 40 -7.73 -9.08 -7.24
C GLY A 40 -6.99 -8.41 -8.40
N LEU A 41 -6.11 -7.44 -8.11
CA LEU A 41 -5.39 -6.68 -9.12
C LEU A 41 -4.11 -7.43 -9.56
N THR A 42 -3.80 -7.38 -10.85
CA THR A 42 -2.56 -7.95 -11.39
C THR A 42 -1.66 -6.83 -11.91
N PHE A 43 -0.36 -6.92 -11.64
CA PHE A 43 0.63 -5.93 -12.05
C PHE A 43 1.68 -6.58 -12.95
N ASN A 44 1.95 -5.96 -14.09
CA ASN A 44 3.04 -6.34 -14.99
C ASN A 44 4.06 -5.20 -15.03
N LYS A 45 5.36 -5.55 -14.98
CA LYS A 45 6.43 -4.58 -15.17
C LYS A 45 6.55 -4.26 -16.66
N ILE A 46 6.44 -2.98 -17.00
CA ILE A 46 6.72 -2.49 -18.35
C ILE A 46 8.23 -2.23 -18.44
N LYS A 47 8.86 -2.70 -19.52
CA LYS A 47 10.29 -2.51 -19.80
C LYS A 47 10.55 -1.13 -20.38
#